data_AF-A0A1H4GGV8-F1
#
_entry.id   AF-A0A1H4GGV8-F1
#
_cell.length_a   1.000
_cell.length_b   1.000
_cell.length_c   1.000
_cell.angle_alpha   90.00
_cell.angle_beta   90.00
_cell.angle_gamma   90.00
#
_symmetry.space_group_name_H-M   'P 1'
#
loop_
_entity.id
_entity.type
_entity.pdbx_description
1 polymer ?
#
loop_
_entity_poly.entity_id
_entity_poly.type
_entity_poly.pdbx_seq_one_letter_code
_entity_poly.pdbx_strand_id
1 'polypeptide(L)'
;MSKLTTNLARLTWVLAGAGVLFLASCSKDNDSVAPSLQKLEGGSKTAVTVPDGGSVTITNNNGQGKVYRNGSVYRVENFRQAYVSDTGQPNTGTFWWRFSDNDAGNPASYNIRFSGIATGDITAGGTDELRYIDKAFSSVTAADWSTASVPVANTIGMNSVTGTGVPPAVAALANGKGWYTYNWSAGHTVTPVSGRTLLYKSGTFLVAFEIISIYQNQVTGGAFPYYHFYYKIL
;
A
#
# COMPACT_ATOMS: atom_id res chain seq x y z
N MET A 1 8.89 49.78 -54.16
CA MET A 1 8.56 50.50 -52.90
C MET A 1 8.30 49.42 -51.86
N SER A 2 8.95 49.24 -50.71
CA SER A 2 9.91 50.01 -49.91
C SER A 2 10.48 49.05 -48.83
N LYS A 3 11.82 49.01 -48.68
CA LYS A 3 12.68 48.77 -47.47
C LYS A 3 12.43 47.50 -46.61
N LEU A 4 13.36 46.56 -46.39
CA LEU A 4 14.76 46.57 -45.90
C LEU A 4 14.90 47.09 -44.46
N THR A 5 15.15 46.19 -43.48
CA THR A 5 16.15 46.38 -42.40
C THR A 5 16.47 45.08 -41.66
N THR A 6 17.72 44.66 -41.83
CA THR A 6 18.58 43.82 -40.99
C THR A 6 19.02 44.57 -39.71
N ASN A 7 19.38 43.85 -38.63
CA ASN A 7 20.59 44.02 -37.78
C ASN A 7 20.36 43.39 -36.38
N LEU A 8 21.10 42.40 -35.85
CA LEU A 8 22.53 42.26 -35.48
C LEU A 8 22.99 43.05 -34.23
N ALA A 9 23.79 42.35 -33.42
CA ALA A 9 24.69 42.76 -32.30
C ALA A 9 24.09 42.66 -30.88
N ARG A 10 24.55 41.78 -29.96
CA ARG A 10 25.88 41.50 -29.35
C ARG A 10 26.12 42.28 -28.06
N LEU A 11 26.59 41.54 -27.03
CA LEU A 11 27.38 41.96 -25.85
C LEU A 11 26.66 42.87 -24.84
N THR A 12 26.83 42.76 -23.52
CA THR A 12 28.10 42.73 -22.77
C THR A 12 27.85 42.31 -21.30
N TRP A 13 28.82 41.62 -20.70
CA TRP A 13 28.98 41.41 -19.25
C TRP A 13 29.48 42.68 -18.55
N VAL A 14 29.30 42.79 -17.22
CA VAL A 14 30.34 43.03 -16.18
C VAL A 14 29.82 43.76 -14.91
N LEU A 15 29.93 43.02 -13.79
CA LEU A 15 30.36 43.33 -12.40
C LEU A 15 29.82 44.49 -11.52
N ALA A 16 29.45 44.03 -10.31
CA ALA A 16 29.97 44.34 -8.97
C ALA A 16 29.54 45.59 -8.19
N GLY A 17 29.22 45.33 -6.91
CA GLY A 17 29.21 46.27 -5.80
C GLY A 17 29.36 45.52 -4.49
N ALA A 18 30.53 45.65 -3.86
CA ALA A 18 30.92 45.08 -2.58
C ALA A 18 30.57 46.01 -1.40
N GLY A 19 30.53 45.47 -0.18
CA GLY A 19 30.73 46.29 1.03
C GLY A 19 30.56 45.54 2.37
N VAL A 20 31.63 44.93 2.94
CA VAL A 20 32.42 45.28 4.17
C VAL A 20 31.61 45.21 5.50
N LEU A 21 32.03 44.57 6.62
CA LEU A 21 33.14 44.92 7.54
C LEU A 21 33.41 43.89 8.67
N PHE A 22 34.72 43.72 8.97
CA PHE A 22 35.46 43.51 10.25
C PHE A 22 35.15 42.32 11.18
N LEU A 23 36.03 41.30 11.27
CA LEU A 23 37.28 41.14 12.07
C LEU A 23 37.08 40.85 13.57
N ALA A 24 37.45 39.63 14.00
CA ALA A 24 38.23 39.40 15.22
C ALA A 24 38.82 37.97 15.23
N SER A 25 40.11 37.91 15.50
CA SER A 25 40.98 36.74 15.69
C SER A 25 40.70 36.01 17.01
N CYS A 26 40.85 34.68 17.05
CA CYS A 26 41.82 33.97 17.90
C CYS A 26 41.67 32.45 17.83
N SER A 27 42.83 31.80 17.70
CA SER A 27 43.17 30.38 17.76
C SER A 27 42.55 29.59 18.92
N LYS A 28 42.31 28.29 18.74
CA LYS A 28 43.18 27.18 19.23
C LYS A 28 42.59 25.81 18.87
N ASP A 29 43.46 24.88 18.53
CA ASP A 29 43.19 23.51 18.10
C ASP A 29 42.29 22.72 19.07
N ASN A 30 41.45 21.87 18.49
CA ASN A 30 41.21 20.53 19.02
C ASN A 30 40.93 19.60 17.84
N ASP A 31 41.80 18.61 17.67
CA ASP A 31 41.59 17.44 16.82
C ASP A 31 40.18 16.90 17.06
N SER A 32 39.29 17.15 16.12
CA SER A 32 38.04 16.39 16.01
C SER A 32 38.26 15.41 14.87
N VAL A 33 38.64 14.19 15.26
CA VAL A 33 38.50 12.97 14.47
C VAL A 33 37.29 13.14 13.55
N ALA A 34 37.53 13.09 12.23
CA ALA A 34 36.45 13.10 11.26
C ALA A 34 35.42 12.05 11.69
N PRO A 35 34.15 12.42 11.95
CA PRO A 35 33.14 11.41 12.20
C PRO A 35 33.10 10.53 10.96
N SER A 36 33.47 9.28 11.16
CA SER A 36 33.25 8.21 10.20
C SER A 36 31.81 8.29 9.73
N LEU A 37 31.60 8.07 8.43
CA LEU A 37 30.26 7.82 7.90
C LEU A 37 29.71 6.60 8.65
N GLN A 38 28.90 6.87 9.66
CA GLN A 38 28.19 5.85 10.38
C GLN A 38 27.23 5.21 9.38
N LYS A 39 27.47 3.93 9.12
CA LYS A 39 26.56 3.02 8.45
C LYS A 39 25.16 3.25 9.02
N LEU A 40 24.20 3.62 8.18
CA LEU A 40 22.79 3.71 8.54
C LEU A 40 22.32 2.29 8.90
N GLU A 41 22.48 1.95 10.17
CA GLU A 41 21.80 0.82 10.80
C GLU A 41 20.31 1.15 10.92
N GLY A 42 19.50 0.10 10.81
CA GLY A 42 18.05 0.15 10.65
C GLY A 42 17.35 1.21 11.48
N GLY A 43 16.84 2.23 10.79
CA GLY A 43 15.87 3.14 11.38
C GLY A 43 14.62 2.34 11.73
N SER A 44 14.44 2.07 13.02
CA SER A 44 13.16 1.66 13.59
C SER A 44 12.12 2.71 13.17
N LYS A 45 11.35 2.41 12.13
CA LYS A 45 10.30 3.30 11.64
C LYS A 45 9.21 3.31 12.69
N THR A 46 9.04 4.46 13.33
CA THR A 46 7.99 4.71 14.31
C THR A 46 6.64 4.38 13.68
N ALA A 47 5.83 3.56 14.34
CA ALA A 47 4.49 3.20 13.89
C ALA A 47 3.72 4.47 13.44
N VAL A 48 3.14 4.45 12.24
CA VAL A 48 2.41 5.61 11.73
C VAL A 48 1.10 5.72 12.50
N THR A 49 1.09 6.59 13.51
CA THR A 49 -0.12 6.85 14.29
C THR A 49 -1.04 7.77 13.51
N VAL A 50 -2.21 7.28 13.13
CA VAL A 50 -3.27 8.11 12.56
C VAL A 50 -4.12 8.65 13.72
N PRO A 51 -4.20 9.98 13.91
CA PRO A 51 -5.05 10.55 14.95
C PRO A 51 -6.53 10.27 14.63
N ASP A 52 -7.36 10.18 15.65
CA ASP A 52 -8.79 9.97 15.46
C ASP A 52 -9.43 11.14 14.70
N GLY A 53 -10.32 10.84 13.75
CA GLY A 53 -10.86 11.79 12.76
C GLY A 53 -9.83 12.28 11.73
N GLY A 54 -8.59 11.80 11.80
CA GLY A 54 -7.48 12.26 10.99
C GLY A 54 -7.11 11.30 9.85
N SER A 55 -6.02 11.65 9.17
CA SER A 55 -5.49 10.86 8.07
C SER A 55 -4.00 11.06 7.85
N VAL A 56 -3.33 10.06 7.28
CA VAL A 56 -1.90 10.10 6.91
C VAL A 56 -1.72 9.53 5.51
N THR A 57 -0.84 10.17 4.73
CA THR A 57 -0.43 9.67 3.41
C THR A 57 0.56 8.53 3.58
N ILE A 58 0.37 7.46 2.82
CA ILE A 58 1.31 6.34 2.73
C ILE A 58 2.44 6.77 1.81
N THR A 59 3.68 6.79 2.30
CA THR A 59 4.88 7.20 1.53
C THR A 59 6.08 6.27 1.72
N ASN A 60 5.96 5.31 2.64
CA ASN A 60 6.98 4.33 2.97
C ASN A 60 6.97 3.15 1.98
N ASN A 61 8.14 2.54 1.78
CA ASN A 61 8.32 1.30 1.02
C ASN A 61 7.63 1.35 -0.37
N ASN A 62 7.77 2.50 -1.03
CA ASN A 62 7.14 2.83 -2.32
C ASN A 62 5.61 2.71 -2.34
N GLY A 63 5.01 2.72 -1.14
CA GLY A 63 3.59 2.78 -0.94
C GLY A 63 3.05 4.16 -1.30
N GLN A 64 1.84 4.14 -1.83
CA GLN A 64 1.00 5.31 -2.05
C GLN A 64 -0.41 5.01 -1.54
N GLY A 65 -1.21 6.07 -1.41
CA GLY A 65 -2.56 5.99 -0.87
C GLY A 65 -2.66 6.76 0.44
N LYS A 66 -3.79 6.58 1.13
CA LYS A 66 -4.08 7.33 2.34
C LYS A 66 -4.82 6.46 3.35
N VAL A 67 -4.42 6.57 4.61
CA VAL A 67 -5.09 5.93 5.74
C VAL A 67 -5.85 6.98 6.51
N TYR A 68 -7.11 6.70 6.82
CA TYR A 68 -7.98 7.50 7.66
C TYR A 68 -8.34 6.69 8.89
N ARG A 69 -8.65 7.37 10.00
CA ARG A 69 -9.11 6.73 11.22
C ARG A 69 -10.39 7.40 11.72
N ASN A 70 -11.34 6.57 12.13
CA ASN A 70 -12.54 6.97 12.86
C ASN A 70 -12.81 5.96 13.99
N GLY A 71 -12.57 6.38 15.23
CA GLY A 71 -12.56 5.53 16.41
C GLY A 71 -11.55 4.39 16.29
N SER A 72 -12.06 3.16 16.27
CA SER A 72 -11.26 1.93 16.12
C SER A 72 -11.17 1.43 14.67
N VAL A 73 -11.85 2.08 13.73
CA VAL A 73 -11.90 1.67 12.32
C VAL A 73 -10.92 2.51 11.52
N TYR A 74 -10.10 1.83 10.73
CA TYR A 74 -9.24 2.42 9.74
C TYR A 74 -9.81 2.21 8.35
N ARG A 75 -9.74 3.25 7.52
CA ARG A 75 -10.06 3.19 6.10
C ARG A 75 -8.81 3.44 5.29
N VAL A 76 -8.46 2.53 4.41
CA VAL A 76 -7.33 2.67 3.49
C VAL A 76 -7.89 2.91 2.10
N GLU A 77 -7.41 3.97 1.44
CA GLU A 77 -7.81 4.35 0.09
C GLU A 77 -6.61 4.35 -0.85
N ASN A 78 -6.83 3.85 -2.07
CA ASN A 78 -5.87 3.86 -3.17
C ASN A 78 -4.51 3.25 -2.81
N PHE A 79 -4.49 2.25 -1.93
CA PHE A 79 -3.26 1.60 -1.55
C PHE A 79 -2.66 0.83 -2.72
N ARG A 80 -1.40 1.13 -3.02
CA ARG A 80 -0.58 0.45 -4.00
C ARG A 80 0.87 0.60 -3.58
N GLN A 81 1.73 -0.36 -3.90
CA GLN A 81 3.19 -0.14 -3.87
C GLN A 81 3.72 -0.12 -5.30
N ALA A 82 4.61 0.81 -5.59
CA ALA A 82 5.24 0.88 -6.90
C ALA A 82 6.17 -0.33 -7.11
N TYR A 83 6.20 -0.81 -8.35
CA TYR A 83 7.13 -1.85 -8.79
C TYR A 83 8.49 -1.20 -8.97
N VAL A 84 9.50 -1.75 -8.30
CA VAL A 84 10.87 -1.30 -8.47
C VAL A 84 11.78 -2.52 -8.31
N SER A 85 12.82 -2.57 -9.14
CA SER A 85 13.69 -3.74 -9.35
C SER A 85 14.75 -3.93 -8.26
N ASP A 86 14.68 -3.19 -7.15
CA ASP A 86 15.71 -3.24 -6.11
C ASP A 86 15.44 -4.32 -5.06
N THR A 87 16.50 -4.74 -4.37
CA THR A 87 16.44 -5.72 -3.29
C THR A 87 15.60 -5.21 -2.11
N GLY A 88 14.54 -5.94 -1.75
CA GLY A 88 13.64 -5.60 -0.63
C GLY A 88 12.31 -4.96 -1.02
N GLN A 89 12.05 -4.81 -2.33
CA GLN A 89 10.84 -4.24 -2.91
C GLN A 89 9.99 -5.32 -3.60
N PRO A 90 8.71 -5.04 -3.97
CA PRO A 90 7.86 -6.06 -4.53
C PRO A 90 8.26 -6.49 -5.92
N ASN A 91 8.50 -7.79 -6.07
CA ASN A 91 8.43 -8.47 -7.35
C ASN A 91 7.13 -8.07 -8.06
N THR A 92 7.18 -7.93 -9.38
CA THR A 92 6.05 -7.51 -10.22
C THR A 92 4.74 -8.15 -9.74
N GLY A 93 3.81 -7.30 -9.31
CA GLY A 93 2.49 -7.72 -8.89
C GLY A 93 2.41 -8.29 -7.46
N THR A 94 3.06 -7.70 -6.47
CA THR A 94 2.86 -8.02 -5.04
C THR A 94 2.80 -6.75 -4.21
N PHE A 95 1.90 -6.62 -3.25
CA PHE A 95 1.92 -5.54 -2.25
C PHE A 95 1.80 -6.11 -0.85
N TRP A 96 2.37 -5.45 0.13
CA TRP A 96 2.41 -5.86 1.52
C TRP A 96 1.79 -4.82 2.41
N TRP A 97 1.12 -5.28 3.45
CA TRP A 97 0.49 -4.42 4.43
C TRP A 97 0.80 -4.88 5.84
N ARG A 98 1.03 -3.91 6.71
CA ARG A 98 1.16 -4.09 8.15
C ARG A 98 0.08 -3.30 8.87
N PHE A 99 -0.78 -4.00 9.59
CA PHE A 99 -1.88 -3.42 10.35
C PHE A 99 -1.39 -2.66 11.59
N SER A 100 -0.31 -3.10 12.23
CA SER A 100 0.19 -2.48 13.48
C SER A 100 0.63 -1.04 13.27
N ASP A 101 1.21 -0.76 12.11
CA ASP A 101 1.92 0.48 11.84
C ASP A 101 1.27 1.29 10.70
N ASN A 102 0.13 0.82 10.19
CA ASN A 102 -0.61 1.42 9.06
C ASN A 102 0.31 1.65 7.85
N ASP A 103 1.10 0.63 7.53
CA ASP A 103 2.32 0.75 6.72
C ASP A 103 2.28 -0.20 5.52
N ALA A 104 2.73 0.32 4.38
CA ALA A 104 3.15 -0.48 3.24
C ALA A 104 4.33 -1.38 3.65
N GLY A 105 4.10 -2.67 3.84
CA GLY A 105 5.13 -3.60 4.33
C GLY A 105 6.27 -3.85 3.33
N ASN A 106 7.10 -4.85 3.65
CA ASN A 106 8.14 -5.38 2.76
C ASN A 106 8.20 -6.91 2.90
N PRO A 107 8.97 -7.65 2.08
CA PRO A 107 8.99 -9.12 2.15
C PRO A 107 9.40 -9.69 3.52
N ALA A 108 10.20 -8.94 4.29
CA ALA A 108 10.68 -9.35 5.60
C ALA A 108 9.72 -8.95 6.74
N SER A 109 8.77 -8.05 6.47
CA SER A 109 7.86 -7.51 7.48
C SER A 109 6.52 -7.16 6.83
N TYR A 110 5.56 -8.08 6.93
CA TYR A 110 4.19 -7.89 6.49
C TYR A 110 3.24 -8.77 7.32
N ASN A 111 1.99 -8.33 7.47
CA ASN A 111 0.92 -9.17 8.01
C ASN A 111 0.20 -9.90 6.87
N ILE A 112 -0.22 -9.12 5.87
CA ILE A 112 -0.85 -9.65 4.66
C ILE A 112 -0.13 -9.16 3.42
N ARG A 113 -0.24 -9.98 2.39
CA ARG A 113 0.26 -9.75 1.05
C ARG A 113 -0.92 -9.80 0.08
N PHE A 114 -1.07 -8.74 -0.69
CA PHE A 114 -1.98 -8.65 -1.82
C PHE A 114 -1.28 -9.04 -3.12
N SER A 115 -1.99 -9.78 -3.96
CA SER A 115 -1.62 -9.96 -5.36
C SER A 115 -1.77 -8.63 -6.09
N GLY A 116 -0.69 -8.17 -6.71
CA GLY A 116 -0.69 -7.04 -7.63
C GLY A 116 -0.93 -7.45 -9.08
N ILE A 117 -1.30 -8.71 -9.33
CA ILE A 117 -1.86 -9.17 -10.61
C ILE A 117 -3.38 -9.36 -10.47
N ALA A 118 -4.07 -9.57 -11.59
CA ALA A 118 -5.54 -9.59 -11.67
C ALA A 118 -6.24 -10.69 -10.84
N THR A 119 -5.51 -11.54 -10.12
CA THR A 119 -6.10 -12.54 -9.22
C THR A 119 -6.54 -11.95 -7.89
N GLY A 120 -6.03 -10.78 -7.48
CA GLY A 120 -6.45 -10.13 -6.24
C GLY A 120 -6.25 -10.95 -4.96
N ASP A 121 -5.52 -12.06 -5.02
CA ASP A 121 -5.34 -13.00 -3.92
C ASP A 121 -4.71 -12.32 -2.69
N ILE A 122 -5.11 -12.78 -1.51
CA ILE A 122 -4.61 -12.29 -0.23
C ILE A 122 -4.02 -13.47 0.53
N THR A 123 -2.78 -13.33 0.99
CA THR A 123 -2.06 -14.35 1.76
C THR A 123 -1.44 -13.74 3.01
N ALA A 124 -1.37 -14.48 4.11
CA ALA A 124 -0.60 -14.06 5.29
C ALA A 124 0.85 -14.58 5.26
N GLY A 125 1.72 -13.98 6.07
CA GLY A 125 3.14 -14.36 6.18
C GLY A 125 3.39 -15.45 7.22
N GLY A 126 4.41 -16.29 7.00
CA GLY A 126 4.90 -17.23 8.00
C GLY A 126 3.81 -18.18 8.55
N THR A 127 3.65 -18.17 9.87
CA THR A 127 2.67 -18.99 10.61
C THR A 127 1.34 -18.28 10.87
N ASP A 128 1.16 -17.07 10.33
CA ASP A 128 -0.06 -16.29 10.52
C ASP A 128 -1.23 -16.91 9.74
N GLU A 129 -2.44 -16.73 10.24
CA GLU A 129 -3.65 -17.36 9.70
C GLU A 129 -4.59 -16.33 9.07
N LEU A 130 -5.17 -16.70 7.94
CA LEU A 130 -6.33 -16.04 7.35
C LEU A 130 -7.60 -16.86 7.54
N ARG A 131 -8.71 -16.17 7.76
CA ARG A 131 -10.07 -16.73 7.73
C ARG A 131 -11.04 -15.76 7.05
N TYR A 132 -12.24 -16.22 6.76
CA TYR A 132 -13.33 -15.37 6.32
C TYR A 132 -14.65 -15.75 6.99
N ILE A 133 -15.56 -14.79 7.11
CA ILE A 133 -16.89 -14.98 7.65
C ILE A 133 -17.90 -14.15 6.86
N ASP A 134 -19.06 -14.75 6.58
CA ASP A 134 -20.19 -14.07 5.94
C ASP A 134 -20.99 -13.30 6.99
N LYS A 135 -20.37 -12.22 7.47
CA LYS A 135 -20.88 -11.30 8.47
C LYS A 135 -20.39 -9.89 8.15
N ALA A 136 -21.27 -8.90 8.30
CA ALA A 136 -20.93 -7.50 8.06
C ALA A 136 -19.75 -7.03 8.94
N PHE A 137 -18.81 -6.28 8.36
CA PHE A 137 -17.58 -5.83 9.02
C PHE A 137 -17.81 -5.14 10.37
N SER A 138 -18.84 -4.31 10.46
CA SER A 138 -19.21 -3.61 11.70
C SER A 138 -19.57 -4.58 12.84
N SER A 139 -20.16 -5.73 12.52
CA SER A 139 -20.66 -6.72 13.49
C SER A 139 -19.66 -7.81 13.87
N VAL A 140 -18.51 -7.87 13.20
CA VAL A 140 -17.48 -8.87 13.49
C VAL A 140 -16.78 -8.56 14.83
N THR A 141 -16.59 -9.60 15.65
CA THR A 141 -15.92 -9.58 16.96
C THR A 141 -14.87 -10.68 17.05
N ALA A 142 -14.01 -10.64 18.08
CA ALA A 142 -12.95 -11.64 18.27
C ALA A 142 -13.47 -13.09 18.39
N ALA A 143 -14.68 -13.27 18.93
CA ALA A 143 -15.29 -14.60 19.10
C ALA A 143 -15.58 -15.29 17.75
N ASP A 144 -15.82 -14.50 16.69
CA ASP A 144 -16.10 -15.02 15.34
C ASP A 144 -14.91 -15.78 14.74
N TRP A 145 -13.68 -15.59 15.25
CA TRP A 145 -12.51 -16.35 14.80
C TRP A 145 -12.73 -17.86 14.84
N SER A 146 -13.37 -18.35 15.90
CA SER A 146 -13.56 -19.77 16.17
C SER A 146 -14.50 -20.46 15.16
N THR A 147 -15.45 -19.71 14.60
CA THR A 147 -16.47 -20.20 13.65
C THR A 147 -16.22 -19.76 12.22
N ALA A 148 -15.28 -18.84 12.00
CA ALA A 148 -14.88 -18.38 10.68
C ALA A 148 -14.28 -19.52 9.83
N SER A 149 -14.51 -19.43 8.53
CA SER A 149 -14.10 -20.44 7.55
C SER A 149 -12.61 -20.33 7.22
N VAL A 150 -11.98 -21.49 7.06
CA VAL A 150 -10.56 -21.62 6.69
C VAL A 150 -10.43 -21.62 5.16
N PRO A 151 -9.59 -20.75 4.57
CA PRO A 151 -9.36 -20.71 3.14
C PRO A 151 -8.45 -21.85 2.66
N VAL A 152 -8.33 -22.00 1.35
CA VAL A 152 -7.41 -22.99 0.76
C VAL A 152 -5.99 -22.44 0.80
N ALA A 153 -5.04 -23.23 1.31
CA ALA A 153 -3.61 -22.88 1.35
C ALA A 153 -3.32 -21.48 1.94
N ASN A 154 -4.06 -21.09 2.98
CA ASN A 154 -3.95 -19.77 3.63
C ASN A 154 -4.05 -18.59 2.63
N THR A 155 -4.82 -18.78 1.56
CA THR A 155 -5.00 -17.82 0.46
C THR A 155 -6.48 -17.55 0.23
N ILE A 156 -6.90 -16.30 0.37
CA ILE A 156 -8.26 -15.86 0.06
C ILE A 156 -8.21 -15.19 -1.31
N GLY A 157 -8.79 -15.85 -2.31
CA GLY A 157 -8.75 -15.44 -3.71
C GLY A 157 -10.14 -15.34 -4.32
N MET A 158 -10.32 -15.97 -5.48
CA MET A 158 -11.60 -15.99 -6.21
C MET A 158 -12.65 -16.86 -5.49
N ASN A 159 -13.79 -16.27 -5.16
CA ASN A 159 -14.93 -17.00 -4.60
C ASN A 159 -15.75 -17.66 -5.71
N SER A 160 -16.12 -16.87 -6.71
CA SER A 160 -16.94 -17.31 -7.84
C SER A 160 -16.49 -16.61 -9.12
N VAL A 161 -16.83 -17.20 -10.26
CA VAL A 161 -16.69 -16.58 -11.59
C VAL A 161 -18.03 -16.63 -12.29
N THR A 162 -18.40 -15.54 -12.96
CA THR A 162 -19.67 -15.40 -13.70
C THR A 162 -19.40 -14.98 -15.13
N GLY A 163 -20.28 -15.37 -16.05
CA GLY A 163 -20.18 -15.06 -17.48
C GLY A 163 -20.24 -16.30 -18.36
N THR A 164 -20.18 -16.08 -19.67
CA THR A 164 -20.20 -17.11 -20.71
C THR A 164 -18.78 -17.39 -21.21
N GLY A 165 -18.53 -18.64 -21.61
CA GLY A 165 -17.23 -19.03 -22.19
C GLY A 165 -16.06 -19.00 -21.21
N VAL A 166 -16.31 -19.14 -19.90
CA VAL A 166 -15.26 -19.19 -18.87
C VAL A 166 -14.40 -20.44 -19.10
N PRO A 167 -13.08 -20.31 -19.29
CA PRO A 167 -12.20 -21.47 -19.45
C PRO A 167 -12.20 -22.35 -18.19
N PRO A 168 -12.13 -23.69 -18.33
CA PRO A 168 -12.13 -24.59 -17.17
C PRO A 168 -11.04 -24.29 -16.15
N ALA A 169 -9.85 -23.87 -16.60
CA ALA A 169 -8.75 -23.48 -15.72
C ALA A 169 -9.07 -22.25 -14.86
N VAL A 170 -9.85 -21.30 -15.38
CA VAL A 170 -10.29 -20.12 -14.63
C VAL A 170 -11.42 -20.49 -13.67
N ALA A 171 -12.37 -21.31 -14.12
CA ALA A 171 -13.44 -21.83 -13.27
C ALA A 171 -12.89 -22.62 -12.07
N ALA A 172 -11.78 -23.35 -12.25
CA ALA A 172 -11.12 -24.08 -11.18
C ALA A 172 -10.52 -23.17 -10.07
N LEU A 173 -10.25 -21.90 -10.36
CA LEU A 173 -9.79 -20.92 -9.35
C LEU A 173 -10.92 -20.47 -8.43
N ALA A 174 -12.17 -20.49 -8.91
CA ALA A 174 -13.36 -20.15 -8.14
C ALA A 174 -13.75 -21.30 -7.20
N ASN A 175 -13.24 -21.24 -5.97
CA ASN A 175 -13.33 -22.36 -5.02
C ASN A 175 -14.42 -22.19 -3.94
N GLY A 176 -15.25 -21.16 -4.01
CA GLY A 176 -16.29 -20.86 -3.02
C GLY A 176 -15.78 -20.35 -1.66
N LYS A 177 -14.46 -20.11 -1.53
CA LYS A 177 -13.78 -19.71 -0.29
C LYS A 177 -12.97 -18.41 -0.44
N GLY A 178 -13.29 -17.63 -1.45
CA GLY A 178 -12.57 -16.39 -1.80
C GLY A 178 -13.20 -15.13 -1.23
N TRP A 179 -12.71 -13.96 -1.62
CA TRP A 179 -13.28 -12.66 -1.21
C TRP A 179 -14.01 -11.94 -2.34
N TYR A 180 -13.91 -12.40 -3.59
CA TYR A 180 -14.50 -11.71 -4.73
C TYR A 180 -15.18 -12.63 -5.75
N THR A 181 -16.10 -12.05 -6.51
CA THR A 181 -16.62 -12.61 -7.76
C THR A 181 -15.87 -12.00 -8.95
N TYR A 182 -15.39 -12.86 -9.84
CA TYR A 182 -14.81 -12.47 -11.12
C TYR A 182 -15.87 -12.44 -12.22
N ASN A 183 -16.14 -11.27 -12.79
CA ASN A 183 -17.11 -11.12 -13.88
C ASN A 183 -16.39 -11.24 -15.23
N TRP A 184 -16.34 -12.46 -15.76
CA TRP A 184 -15.61 -12.82 -16.99
C TRP A 184 -16.10 -12.03 -18.20
N SER A 185 -17.40 -12.11 -18.50
CA SER A 185 -17.97 -11.47 -19.70
C SER A 185 -18.30 -9.99 -19.52
N ALA A 186 -18.22 -9.46 -18.28
CA ALA A 186 -18.51 -8.07 -17.96
C ALA A 186 -17.22 -7.29 -17.71
N GLY A 187 -16.33 -7.31 -18.72
CA GLY A 187 -15.10 -6.52 -18.73
C GLY A 187 -14.01 -7.03 -17.78
N HIS A 188 -13.99 -8.32 -17.43
CA HIS A 188 -12.97 -8.92 -16.57
C HIS A 188 -12.84 -8.20 -15.21
N THR A 189 -13.98 -7.92 -14.58
CA THR A 189 -14.05 -7.12 -13.35
C THR A 189 -14.09 -7.97 -12.09
N VAL A 190 -13.62 -7.41 -10.98
CA VAL A 190 -13.56 -8.03 -9.65
C VAL A 190 -14.51 -7.27 -8.73
N THR A 191 -15.46 -7.98 -8.13
CA THR A 191 -16.40 -7.39 -7.16
C THR A 191 -16.29 -8.15 -5.83
N PRO A 192 -16.10 -7.47 -4.69
CA PRO A 192 -16.12 -8.13 -3.39
C PRO A 192 -17.42 -8.93 -3.15
N VAL A 193 -17.32 -10.06 -2.46
CA VAL A 193 -18.49 -10.80 -2.00
C VAL A 193 -19.20 -9.97 -0.92
N SER A 194 -20.46 -9.62 -1.18
CA SER A 194 -21.25 -8.80 -0.27
C SER A 194 -21.36 -9.45 1.12
N GLY A 195 -21.12 -8.66 2.17
CA GLY A 195 -21.25 -9.12 3.56
C GLY A 195 -20.16 -10.07 4.02
N ARG A 196 -19.05 -10.23 3.26
CA ARG A 196 -17.92 -11.06 3.66
C ARG A 196 -16.83 -10.22 4.30
N THR A 197 -16.52 -10.54 5.55
CA THR A 197 -15.37 -9.98 6.27
C THR A 197 -14.24 -10.99 6.32
N LEU A 198 -13.01 -10.51 6.14
CA LEU A 198 -11.79 -11.29 6.25
C LEU A 198 -11.18 -11.10 7.63
N LEU A 199 -10.49 -12.12 8.12
CA LEU A 199 -9.84 -12.13 9.42
C LEU A 199 -8.38 -12.49 9.24
N TYR A 200 -7.50 -11.79 9.93
CA TYR A 200 -6.08 -12.07 10.02
C TYR A 200 -5.69 -12.27 11.48
N LYS A 201 -4.89 -13.29 11.78
CA LYS A 201 -4.39 -13.55 13.14
C LYS A 201 -2.90 -13.88 13.16
N SER A 202 -2.20 -13.25 14.09
CA SER A 202 -0.82 -13.57 14.47
C SER A 202 -0.71 -13.63 15.99
N GLY A 203 -0.55 -14.83 16.55
CA GLY A 203 -0.59 -15.03 18.00
C GLY A 203 -1.91 -14.53 18.61
N THR A 204 -1.84 -13.52 19.47
CA THR A 204 -3.02 -12.86 20.08
C THR A 204 -3.54 -11.67 19.28
N PHE A 205 -2.79 -11.18 18.30
CA PHE A 205 -3.19 -10.06 17.47
C PHE A 205 -4.18 -10.52 16.40
N LEU A 206 -5.40 -9.98 16.44
CA LEU A 206 -6.51 -10.35 15.56
C LEU A 206 -7.08 -9.10 14.90
N VAL A 207 -7.29 -9.18 13.59
CA VAL A 207 -7.78 -8.07 12.77
C VAL A 207 -8.96 -8.55 11.93
N ALA A 208 -10.05 -7.79 11.92
CA ALA A 208 -11.06 -7.87 10.87
C ALA A 208 -10.72 -6.86 9.77
N PHE A 209 -10.92 -7.25 8.51
CA PHE A 209 -10.77 -6.35 7.38
C PHE A 209 -11.73 -6.71 6.24
N GLU A 210 -12.15 -5.71 5.49
CA GLU A 210 -13.10 -5.83 4.38
C GLU A 210 -12.52 -5.13 3.15
N ILE A 211 -12.37 -5.86 2.04
CA ILE A 211 -11.93 -5.29 0.78
C ILE A 211 -13.12 -4.64 0.09
N ILE A 212 -13.00 -3.35 -0.21
CA ILE A 212 -14.03 -2.55 -0.87
C ILE A 212 -13.82 -2.52 -2.38
N SER A 213 -12.57 -2.38 -2.81
CA SER A 213 -12.23 -2.34 -4.23
C SER A 213 -10.75 -2.63 -4.47
N ILE A 214 -10.42 -3.09 -5.67
CA ILE A 214 -9.04 -3.14 -6.19
C ILE A 214 -8.80 -2.11 -7.30
N TYR A 215 -9.75 -1.21 -7.52
CA TYR A 215 -9.68 -0.21 -8.57
C TYR A 215 -9.34 1.16 -8.02
N GLN A 216 -8.61 1.94 -8.82
CA GLN A 216 -8.26 3.31 -8.49
C GLN A 216 -9.54 4.12 -8.29
N ASN A 217 -9.60 4.84 -7.17
CA ASN A 217 -10.76 5.62 -6.75
C ASN A 217 -12.06 4.81 -6.68
N GLN A 218 -11.96 3.48 -6.51
CA GLN A 218 -13.08 2.55 -6.45
C GLN A 218 -13.91 2.50 -7.75
N VAL A 219 -13.34 2.92 -8.88
CA VAL A 219 -14.03 2.89 -10.18
C VAL A 219 -13.88 1.49 -10.80
N THR A 220 -14.89 0.65 -10.66
CA THR A 220 -14.88 -0.73 -11.20
C THR A 220 -14.53 -0.77 -12.69
N GLY A 221 -13.56 -1.62 -13.05
CA GLY A 221 -13.03 -1.74 -14.42
C GLY A 221 -12.01 -0.65 -14.79
N GLY A 222 -11.72 0.29 -13.89
CA GLY A 222 -10.68 1.29 -14.05
C GLY A 222 -9.27 0.75 -13.81
N ALA A 223 -8.32 1.66 -13.57
CA ALA A 223 -6.95 1.29 -13.29
C ALA A 223 -6.85 0.39 -12.05
N PHE A 224 -6.09 -0.69 -12.15
CA PHE A 224 -5.84 -1.62 -11.07
C PHE A 224 -4.35 -2.00 -11.08
N PRO A 225 -3.79 -2.51 -9.98
CA PRO A 225 -4.42 -2.68 -8.65
C PRO A 225 -4.24 -1.46 -7.72
N TYR A 226 -5.33 -1.04 -7.09
CA TYR A 226 -5.39 -0.02 -6.05
C TYR A 226 -6.37 -0.47 -4.98
N TYR A 227 -5.87 -0.99 -3.87
CA TYR A 227 -6.70 -1.55 -2.82
C TYR A 227 -7.36 -0.45 -1.99
N HIS A 228 -8.65 -0.63 -1.76
CA HIS A 228 -9.45 0.10 -0.79
C HIS A 228 -10.02 -0.90 0.19
N PHE A 229 -9.82 -0.67 1.49
CA PHE A 229 -10.29 -1.60 2.50
C PHE A 229 -10.51 -0.92 3.85
N TYR A 230 -11.39 -1.50 4.65
CA TYR A 230 -11.50 -1.19 6.07
C TYR A 230 -10.77 -2.23 6.89
N TYR A 231 -10.26 -1.83 8.06
CA TYR A 231 -9.88 -2.79 9.09
C TYR A 231 -10.06 -2.24 10.51
N LYS A 232 -10.15 -3.16 11.47
CA LYS A 232 -10.15 -2.88 12.90
C LYS A 232 -9.47 -4.02 13.64
N ILE A 233 -8.77 -3.70 14.73
CA ILE A 233 -8.22 -4.69 15.66
C ILE A 233 -9.38 -5.20 16.53
N LEU A 234 -9.44 -6.51 16.78
CA LEU A 234 -10.50 -7.18 17.54
C LEU A 234 -10.05 -7.59 18.94
#